data_AF-A0A528N364-F1
#
_entry.id   AF-A0A528N364-F1
#
_cell.length_a   1.000
_cell.length_b   1.000
_cell.length_c   1.000
_cell.angle_alpha   90.00
_cell.angle_beta   90.00
_cell.angle_gamma   90.00
#
_symmetry.space_group_name_H-M   'P 1'
#
loop_
_entity.id
_entity.type
_entity.pdbx_description
1 polymer ?
#
loop_
_entity_poly.entity_id
_entity_poly.type
_entity_poly.pdbx_seq_one_letter_code
_entity_poly.pdbx_strand_id
1 'polypeptide(L)'
;VGVIPQMLTPLSFASHPVVVKVGGEFYCRSIQKMHADGSLSFFCAIDDGVVLSIARPKNMVESTRAAFRDVEERLGGIDMILAFD
;
A
#
# COMPACT_ATOMS: atom_id res chain seq x y z
N VAL A 1 14.04 -5.22 -3.19
CA VAL A 1 14.48 -4.98 -1.79
C VAL A 1 15.41 -6.12 -1.44
N GLY A 2 16.66 -5.84 -1.05
CA GLY A 2 17.65 -6.87 -0.72
C GLY A 2 17.48 -7.39 0.69
N VAL A 3 16.33 -7.99 1.01
CA VAL A 3 16.06 -8.60 2.34
C VAL A 3 16.30 -10.10 2.22
N ILE A 4 17.07 -10.64 3.16
CA ILE A 4 17.32 -12.07 3.28
C ILE A 4 15.97 -12.76 3.56
N PRO A 5 15.57 -13.84 2.85
CA PRO A 5 14.24 -14.44 3.01
C PRO A 5 13.87 -14.77 4.46
N GLN A 6 14.83 -15.25 5.25
CA GLN A 6 14.64 -15.56 6.68
C GLN A 6 14.28 -14.33 7.55
N MET A 7 14.50 -13.11 7.06
CA MET A 7 14.17 -11.85 7.73
C MET A 7 12.79 -11.30 7.31
N LEU A 8 12.05 -12.01 6.46
CA LEU A 8 10.69 -11.65 6.05
C LEU A 8 9.71 -11.88 7.20
N THR A 9 9.53 -10.85 8.00
CA THR A 9 8.58 -10.76 9.12
C THR A 9 7.40 -9.86 8.76
N PRO A 10 6.26 -9.94 9.49
CA PRO A 10 5.15 -9.00 9.32
C PRO A 10 5.59 -7.53 9.31
N LEU A 11 6.55 -7.17 10.17
CA LEU A 11 7.09 -5.80 10.22
C LEU A 11 7.84 -5.43 8.93
N SER A 12 8.66 -6.35 8.39
CA SER A 12 9.38 -6.11 7.14
C SER A 12 8.43 -5.92 5.93
N PHE A 13 7.31 -6.65 5.92
CA PHE A 13 6.25 -6.50 4.91
C PHE A 13 5.51 -5.18 5.07
N ALA A 14 5.25 -4.73 6.30
CA ALA A 14 4.63 -3.44 6.56
C ALA A 14 5.50 -2.26 6.10
N SER A 15 6.82 -2.36 6.23
CA SER A 15 7.75 -1.33 5.72
C SER A 15 7.92 -1.35 4.20
N HIS A 16 7.59 -2.47 3.54
CA HIS A 16 7.72 -2.65 2.09
C HIS A 16 6.44 -3.26 1.52
N PRO A 17 5.32 -2.51 1.53
CA PRO A 17 4.04 -3.05 1.10
C PRO A 17 4.11 -3.48 -0.38
N VAL A 18 3.43 -4.58 -0.69
CA VAL A 18 3.24 -5.03 -2.07
C VAL A 18 1.89 -4.53 -2.58
N VAL A 19 1.85 -4.20 -3.86
CA VAL A 19 0.66 -3.71 -4.56
C VAL A 19 0.38 -4.52 -5.81
N VAL A 20 -0.91 -4.61 -6.15
CA VAL A 20 -1.40 -5.08 -7.44
C VAL A 20 -2.01 -3.89 -8.20
N LYS A 21 -1.87 -3.89 -9.53
CA LYS A 21 -2.54 -2.91 -10.39
C LYS A 21 -3.85 -3.48 -10.93
N VAL A 22 -4.99 -2.84 -10.64
CA VAL A 22 -6.32 -3.22 -11.12
C VAL A 22 -7.01 -1.98 -11.69
N GLY A 23 -7.49 -2.04 -12.95
CA GLY A 23 -8.21 -0.92 -13.56
C GLY A 23 -7.41 0.38 -13.67
N GLY A 24 -6.07 0.31 -13.67
CA GLY A 24 -5.20 1.50 -13.68
C GLY A 24 -4.69 1.90 -12.30
N GLU A 25 -5.36 1.49 -11.24
CA GLU A 25 -5.10 1.87 -9.86
C GLU A 25 -4.27 0.82 -9.11
N PHE A 26 -3.52 1.26 -8.11
CA PHE A 26 -2.70 0.39 -7.27
C PHE A 26 -3.37 0.12 -5.93
N TYR A 27 -3.47 -1.16 -5.56
CA TYR A 27 -4.06 -1.60 -4.31
C TYR A 27 -3.07 -2.39 -3.48
N CYS A 28 -2.90 -2.01 -2.22
CA CYS A 28 -2.06 -2.74 -1.28
C CYS A 28 -2.59 -4.16 -1.05
N ARG A 29 -1.66 -5.09 -0.83
CA ARG A 29 -1.93 -6.45 -0.38
C ARG A 29 -1.12 -6.70 0.88
N SER A 30 -1.81 -7.12 1.93
CA SER A 30 -1.20 -7.34 3.25
C SER A 30 -0.78 -8.80 3.39
N ILE A 31 0.52 -9.02 3.53
CA ILE A 31 1.09 -10.34 3.75
C ILE A 31 0.96 -10.65 5.24
N GLN A 32 0.31 -11.77 5.56
CA GLN A 32 0.14 -12.26 6.91
C GLN A 32 1.41 -12.96 7.42
N LYS A 33 1.95 -13.89 6.64
CA LYS A 33 3.14 -14.67 6.98
C LYS A 33 3.80 -15.28 5.76
N MET A 34 5.09 -15.60 5.91
CA MET A 34 5.81 -16.51 5.03
C MET A 34 5.90 -17.88 5.71
N HIS A 35 5.69 -18.94 4.94
CA HIS A 35 5.84 -20.32 5.39
C HIS A 35 7.27 -20.81 5.16
N ALA A 36 7.61 -21.96 5.74
CA ALA A 36 8.96 -22.53 5.64
C ALA A 36 9.37 -22.90 4.21
N ASP A 37 8.40 -23.19 3.34
CA ASP A 37 8.61 -23.48 1.91
C ASP A 37 8.74 -22.20 1.05
N GLY A 38 8.68 -21.02 1.67
CA GLY A 38 8.75 -19.73 1.01
C GLY A 38 7.41 -19.22 0.46
N SER A 39 6.31 -19.97 0.60
CA SER A 39 4.99 -19.50 0.21
C SER A 39 4.48 -18.39 1.14
N LEU A 40 3.57 -17.54 0.65
CA LEU A 40 3.04 -16.40 1.38
C LEU A 40 1.53 -16.56 1.61
N SER A 41 1.08 -16.34 2.84
CA SER A 41 -0.34 -16.14 3.14
C SER A 41 -0.66 -14.66 3.20
N PHE A 42 -1.78 -14.25 2.63
CA PHE A 42 -2.27 -12.88 2.62
C PHE A 42 -3.53 -12.76 3.47
N PHE A 43 -3.77 -11.57 4.06
CA PHE A 43 -5.03 -11.27 4.75
C PHE A 43 -6.23 -11.09 3.80
N CYS A 44 -5.99 -11.06 2.49
CA CYS A 44 -7.00 -10.86 1.46
C CYS A 44 -6.79 -11.87 0.33
N ALA A 45 -7.86 -12.14 -0.42
CA ALA A 45 -7.80 -13.01 -1.59
C ALA A 45 -6.90 -12.40 -2.68
N ILE A 46 -6.20 -13.27 -3.39
CA ILE A 46 -5.34 -12.95 -4.54
C ILE A 46 -5.71 -13.92 -5.66
N ASP A 47 -5.91 -13.38 -6.86
CA ASP A 47 -6.14 -14.20 -8.05
C ASP A 47 -4.82 -14.78 -8.59
N ASP A 48 -4.91 -15.95 -9.22
CA ASP A 48 -3.76 -16.57 -9.87
C ASP A 48 -3.25 -15.71 -11.03
N GLY A 49 -1.93 -15.70 -11.22
CA GLY A 49 -1.27 -14.94 -12.29
C GLY A 49 -1.13 -13.44 -12.02
N VAL A 50 -1.54 -12.95 -10.85
CA VAL A 50 -1.35 -11.55 -10.45
C VAL A 50 0.13 -11.24 -10.22
N VAL A 51 0.61 -10.15 -10.82
CA VAL A 51 1.96 -9.63 -10.59
C VAL A 51 1.95 -8.67 -9.39
N LEU A 52 2.73 -9.02 -8.37
CA LEU A 52 2.96 -8.15 -7.21
C LEU A 52 4.15 -7.23 -7.47
N SER A 53 3.95 -5.94 -7.22
CA SER A 53 5.01 -4.93 -7.26
C SER A 53 5.29 -4.40 -5.86
N ILE A 54 6.55 -4.11 -5.54
CA ILE A 54 6.89 -3.48 -4.26
C ILE A 54 6.59 -1.99 -4.38
N ALA A 55 5.71 -1.48 -3.53
CA ALA A 55 5.41 -0.06 -3.45
C ALA A 55 6.51 0.70 -2.70
N ARG A 56 6.66 1.96 -3.05
CA ARG A 56 7.48 2.90 -2.29
C ARG A 56 6.54 3.69 -1.36
N PRO A 57 6.78 3.68 -0.04
CA PRO A 57 5.97 4.50 0.86
C PRO A 57 6.12 5.97 0.47
N LYS A 58 4.98 6.65 0.33
CA LYS A 58 4.94 8.10 0.21
C LYS A 58 4.80 8.72 1.60
N ASN A 59 5.30 9.94 1.77
CA ASN A 59 5.08 10.69 3.01
C ASN A 59 3.57 10.94 3.19
N MET A 60 3.01 10.50 4.33
CA MET A 60 1.57 10.57 4.59
C MET A 60 1.05 12.01 4.62
N VAL A 61 1.83 12.93 5.20
CA VAL A 61 1.49 14.36 5.27
C VAL A 61 1.47 14.96 3.87
N GLU A 62 2.52 14.74 3.08
CA GLU A 62 2.60 15.27 1.72
C GLU A 62 1.52 14.68 0.80
N SER A 63 1.21 13.39 0.96
CA SER A 63 0.15 12.73 0.20
C SER A 63 -1.23 13.29 0.54
N THR A 64 -1.48 13.53 1.83
CA THR A 64 -2.74 14.13 2.30
C THR A 64 -2.86 15.58 1.82
N ARG A 65 -1.78 16.38 1.91
CA ARG A 65 -1.75 17.74 1.37
C ARG A 65 -1.99 17.77 -0.14
N ALA A 66 -1.41 16.83 -0.89
CA ALA A 66 -1.63 16.72 -2.32
C ALA A 66 -3.08 16.37 -2.65
N ALA A 67 -3.69 15.44 -1.89
CA ALA A 67 -5.09 15.09 -2.05
C ALA A 67 -6.02 16.28 -1.77
N PHE A 68 -5.76 17.08 -0.73
CA PHE A 68 -6.56 18.28 -0.47
C PHE A 68 -6.44 19.32 -1.59
N ARG A 69 -5.23 19.56 -2.12
CA ARG A 69 -5.05 20.47 -3.26
C ARG A 69 -5.82 20.03 -4.50
N ASP A 70 -5.78 18.73 -4.83
CA ASP A 70 -6.55 18.18 -5.96
C ASP A 70 -8.06 18.44 -5.80
N VAL A 71 -8.58 18.25 -4.57
CA VAL A 71 -9.99 18.52 -4.26
C VAL A 71 -10.32 20.01 -4.32
N GLU A 72 -9.47 20.88 -3.76
CA GLU A 72 -9.63 22.34 -3.83
C GLU A 72 -9.69 22.83 -5.28
N GLU A 73 -8.76 22.38 -6.13
CA GLU A 73 -8.71 22.76 -7.55
C GLU A 73 -9.95 22.29 -8.31
N ARG A 74 -10.44 21.08 -8.01
CA ARG A 74 -11.62 20.51 -8.68
C ARG A 74 -12.93 21.14 -8.25
N LEU A 75 -13.03 21.60 -7.00
CA LEU A 75 -14.26 22.15 -6.43
C LEU A 75 -14.28 23.68 -6.36
N GLY A 76 -13.14 24.34 -6.58
CA GLY A 76 -13.00 25.79 -6.47
C GLY A 76 -12.84 26.30 -5.03
N GLY A 77 -12.46 25.41 -4.11
CA GLY A 77 -12.28 25.69 -2.68
C GLY A 77 -12.83 24.59 -1.77
N ILE A 78 -12.43 24.60 -0.50
CA ILE A 78 -12.95 23.72 0.56
C ILE A 78 -13.44 24.61 1.70
N ASP A 79 -14.74 24.54 2.02
CA ASP A 79 -15.34 25.33 3.11
C ASP A 79 -15.11 24.70 4.50
N MET A 80 -14.96 23.38 4.58
CA MET A 80 -14.81 22.64 5.83
C MET A 80 -14.00 21.36 5.66
N ILE A 81 -13.15 21.04 6.65
CA ILE A 81 -12.45 19.76 6.79
C ILE A 81 -12.84 19.13 8.14
N LEU A 82 -13.24 17.86 8.14
CA LEU A 82 -13.46 17.07 9.33
C LEU A 82 -12.25 16.13 9.54
N ALA A 83 -11.50 16.32 10.63
CA ALA A 83 -10.30 15.56 10.95
C ALA A 83 -10.44 14.85 12.31
N PHE A 84 -9.74 13.71 12.45
CA PHE A 84 -9.71 12.87 13.65
C PHE A 84 -8.25 12.54 14.00
N ASP A 85 -7.99 12.24 15.28
CA ASP A 85 -6.70 11.77 15.80
C ASP A 85 -6.51 10.25 15.71
#